data_AF-A0A523IAB3-F1
#
_entry.id   AF-A0A523IAB3-F1
#
_cell.length_a   1.000
_cell.length_b   1.000
_cell.length_c   1.000
_cell.angle_alpha   90.00
_cell.angle_beta   90.00
_cell.angle_gamma   90.00
#
_symmetry.space_group_name_H-M   'P 1'
#
loop_
_entity.id
_entity.type
_entity.pdbx_description
1 polymer ?
#
loop_
_entity_poly.entity_id
_entity_poly.type
_entity_poly.pdbx_seq_one_letter_code
_entity_poly.pdbx_strand_id
1 'polypeptide(L)'
;MGEYGGRAMITVERIAQNLNDGARYGLRDNDGKLLQDVLTAPDGPAAYRATLPVRAMVRAMRDAGIPSDISDVAGTFCCNHLMYGILHHIAVEVLDLPAGWVHLPHLPEVAALEQNLGAPSMSVETAAAGLRAGIAAIAAHPQDTTDPIASRLQI
;
A
#
# COMPACT_ATOMS: atom_id res chain seq x y z
N MET A 1 -6.21 1.98 -1.82
CA MET A 1 -5.75 2.06 -0.41
C MET A 1 -6.41 0.93 0.37
N GLY A 2 -5.76 0.43 1.42
CA GLY A 2 -6.31 -0.64 2.25
C GLY A 2 -5.73 -0.62 3.66
N GLU A 3 -6.38 -1.33 4.57
CA GLU A 3 -5.85 -1.52 5.93
C GLU A 3 -4.75 -2.59 5.93
N TYR A 4 -3.70 -2.39 6.71
CA TYR A 4 -2.68 -3.39 7.02
C TYR A 4 -2.43 -3.40 8.52
N GLY A 5 -3.07 -4.35 9.20
CA GLY A 5 -2.92 -4.54 10.65
C GLY A 5 -1.46 -4.75 11.08
N GLY A 6 -1.09 -4.16 12.22
CA GLY A 6 0.27 -4.24 12.77
C GLY A 6 1.23 -3.15 12.30
N ARG A 7 0.92 -2.41 11.23
CA ARG A 7 1.73 -1.22 10.85
C ARG A 7 1.37 -0.03 11.74
N ALA A 8 2.38 0.67 12.23
CA ALA A 8 2.20 1.88 13.05
C ALA A 8 2.19 3.19 12.24
N MET A 9 2.30 3.10 10.91
CA MET A 9 2.49 4.23 10.01
C MET A 9 1.74 4.02 8.70
N ILE A 10 1.38 5.12 8.04
CA ILE A 10 0.90 5.09 6.65
C ILE A 10 2.06 4.63 5.75
N THR A 11 1.82 3.71 4.85
CA THR A 11 2.87 3.17 3.98
C THR A 11 2.45 3.28 2.53
N VAL A 12 3.30 3.91 1.72
CA VAL A 12 3.07 4.03 0.27
C VAL A 12 3.83 2.91 -0.42
N GLU A 13 3.10 2.04 -1.11
CA GLU A 13 3.65 0.84 -1.72
C GLU A 13 4.37 1.16 -3.03
N ARG A 14 5.62 0.73 -3.14
CA ARG A 14 6.47 0.95 -4.31
C ARG A 14 6.37 -0.19 -5.31
N ILE A 15 6.08 -1.42 -4.86
CA ILE A 15 6.09 -2.63 -5.69
C ILE A 15 4.79 -3.42 -5.47
N ALA A 16 4.16 -3.84 -6.58
CA ALA A 16 3.09 -4.83 -6.61
C ALA A 16 3.63 -6.14 -7.20
N GLN A 17 3.43 -7.25 -6.51
CA GLN A 17 3.95 -8.55 -6.90
C GLN A 17 2.86 -9.37 -7.62
N ASN A 18 3.23 -10.12 -8.66
CA ASN A 18 2.31 -11.00 -9.37
C ASN A 18 2.04 -12.30 -8.60
N LEU A 19 1.58 -12.21 -7.35
CA LEU A 19 1.44 -13.39 -6.49
C LEU A 19 0.26 -13.24 -5.52
N ASN A 20 -0.53 -14.31 -5.44
CA ASN A 20 -1.57 -14.51 -4.44
C ASN A 20 -1.20 -15.73 -3.60
N ASP A 21 -0.97 -15.49 -2.31
CA ASP A 21 -0.59 -16.51 -1.33
C ASP A 21 -1.26 -16.19 0.02
N GLY A 22 -2.58 -16.08 0.01
CA GLY A 22 -3.39 -15.85 1.21
C GLY A 22 -3.44 -17.07 2.13
N ALA A 23 -3.28 -18.27 1.58
CA ALA A 23 -3.23 -19.53 2.32
C ALA A 23 -2.14 -19.53 3.40
N ARG A 24 -0.97 -18.94 3.11
CA ARG A 24 0.13 -18.76 4.08
C ARG A 24 -0.31 -18.07 5.38
N TYR A 25 -1.32 -17.22 5.32
CA TYR A 25 -1.81 -16.42 6.45
C TYR A 25 -3.22 -16.85 6.92
N GLY A 26 -3.80 -17.90 6.32
CA GLY A 26 -5.17 -18.31 6.58
C GLY A 26 -6.23 -17.27 6.17
N LEU A 27 -5.88 -16.36 5.26
CA LEU A 27 -6.76 -15.27 4.84
C LEU A 27 -7.61 -15.69 3.63
N ARG A 28 -8.93 -15.58 3.79
CA ARG A 28 -9.92 -15.79 2.73
C ARG A 28 -10.50 -14.45 2.31
N ASP A 29 -10.80 -14.31 1.03
CA ASP A 29 -11.61 -13.17 0.57
C ASP A 29 -13.08 -13.31 1.02
N ASN A 30 -13.88 -12.30 0.71
CA ASN A 30 -15.30 -12.29 1.09
C ASN A 30 -16.14 -13.37 0.39
N ASP A 31 -15.65 -13.96 -0.70
CA ASP A 31 -16.26 -15.11 -1.39
C ASP A 31 -15.78 -16.46 -0.81
N GLY A 32 -14.95 -16.43 0.23
CA GLY A 32 -14.35 -17.60 0.86
C GLY A 32 -13.18 -18.20 0.08
N LYS A 33 -12.70 -17.56 -0.99
CA LYS A 33 -11.57 -18.05 -1.80
C LYS A 33 -10.29 -17.98 -0.99
N LEU A 34 -9.56 -19.09 -1.00
CA LEU A 34 -8.25 -19.24 -0.39
C LEU A 34 -7.26 -19.58 -1.49
N LEU A 35 -6.42 -18.62 -1.87
CA LEU A 35 -5.44 -18.81 -2.93
C LEU A 35 -4.07 -19.14 -2.33
N GLN A 36 -3.38 -20.10 -2.97
CA GLN A 36 -2.04 -20.54 -2.62
C GLN A 36 -1.18 -20.58 -3.88
N ASP A 37 -0.15 -19.76 -3.91
CA ASP A 37 0.84 -19.71 -5.01
C ASP A 37 0.22 -19.54 -6.41
N VAL A 38 -0.73 -18.60 -6.53
CA VAL A 38 -1.42 -18.31 -7.80
C VAL A 38 -1.08 -16.92 -8.30
N LEU A 39 -0.70 -16.80 -9.57
CA LEU A 39 -0.41 -15.51 -10.20
C LEU A 39 -1.70 -14.69 -10.40
N THR A 40 -1.60 -13.37 -10.26
CA THR A 40 -2.71 -12.45 -10.55
C THR A 40 -2.97 -12.36 -12.06
N ALA A 41 -1.90 -12.29 -12.86
CA ALA A 41 -1.95 -12.39 -14.31
C ALA A 41 -0.92 -13.44 -14.77
N PRO A 42 -1.34 -14.63 -15.24
CA PRO A 42 -0.41 -15.71 -15.62
C PRO A 42 0.66 -15.31 -16.63
N ASP A 43 0.32 -14.46 -17.58
CA ASP A 43 1.23 -13.98 -18.64
C ASP A 43 1.87 -12.61 -18.31
N GLY A 44 1.63 -12.09 -17.10
CA GLY A 44 2.17 -10.81 -16.66
C GLY A 44 3.60 -10.92 -16.09
N PRO A 45 4.33 -9.79 -15.99
CA PRO A 45 5.65 -9.77 -15.38
C PRO A 45 5.61 -10.16 -13.90
N ALA A 46 6.76 -10.45 -13.30
CA ALA A 46 6.85 -10.85 -11.89
C ALA A 46 6.35 -9.75 -10.93
N ALA A 47 6.53 -8.48 -11.29
CA ALA A 47 6.11 -7.35 -10.48
C ALA A 47 5.93 -6.08 -11.33
N TYR A 48 5.17 -5.14 -10.80
CA TYR A 48 5.10 -3.77 -11.29
C TYR A 48 5.58 -2.79 -10.23
N ARG A 49 6.24 -1.73 -10.68
CA ARG A 49 6.54 -0.57 -9.84
C ARG A 49 5.34 0.39 -9.87
N ALA A 50 5.00 0.95 -8.72
CA ALA A 50 4.06 2.07 -8.66
C ALA A 50 4.58 3.25 -9.50
N THR A 51 3.67 3.96 -10.16
CA THR A 51 3.96 5.13 -11.00
C THR A 51 3.62 6.45 -10.29
N LEU A 52 3.05 6.40 -9.08
CA LEU A 52 2.92 7.56 -8.19
C LEU A 52 4.29 8.10 -7.73
N PRO A 53 4.39 9.41 -7.38
CA PRO A 53 5.60 10.00 -6.81
C PRO A 53 5.75 9.63 -5.31
N VAL A 54 6.05 8.36 -5.06
CA VAL A 54 6.05 7.73 -3.73
C VAL A 54 6.89 8.50 -2.70
N ARG A 55 8.09 8.98 -3.05
CA ARG A 55 8.95 9.73 -2.11
C ARG A 55 8.36 11.09 -1.79
N ALA A 56 7.84 11.79 -2.80
CA ALA A 56 7.18 13.08 -2.59
C ALA A 56 5.96 12.94 -1.67
N MET A 57 5.15 11.90 -1.87
CA MET A 57 3.99 11.59 -1.03
C MET A 57 4.40 11.35 0.43
N VAL A 58 5.39 10.49 0.67
CA VAL A 58 5.86 10.18 2.03
C VAL A 58 6.46 11.41 2.70
N ARG A 59 7.26 12.20 1.97
CA ARG A 59 7.81 13.46 2.49
C ARG A 59 6.70 14.43 2.90
N ALA A 60 5.73 14.67 2.04
CA ALA A 60 4.60 15.57 2.34
C ALA A 60 3.80 15.12 3.58
N MET A 61 3.58 13.81 3.74
CA MET A 61 2.96 13.25 4.95
C MET A 61 3.79 13.52 6.21
N ARG A 62 5.11 13.31 6.15
CA ARG A 62 6.02 13.55 7.28
C ARG A 62 6.13 15.04 7.63
N ASP A 63 6.17 15.91 6.64
CA ASP A 63 6.20 17.36 6.82
C ASP A 63 4.89 17.87 7.47
N ALA A 64 3.78 17.17 7.25
CA ALA A 64 2.50 17.39 7.94
C ALA A 64 2.44 16.75 9.35
N GLY A 65 3.54 16.16 9.85
CA GLY A 65 3.62 15.53 11.17
C GLY A 65 3.00 14.13 11.25
N ILE A 66 2.74 13.48 10.12
CA ILE A 66 2.07 12.16 10.07
C ILE A 66 3.11 11.05 9.86
N PRO A 67 3.16 10.02 10.74
CA PRO A 67 4.07 8.90 10.58
C PRO A 67 3.79 8.15 9.27
N SER A 68 4.77 8.13 8.38
CA SER A 68 4.66 7.46 7.09
C SER A 68 5.99 6.89 6.59
N ASP A 69 5.94 5.88 5.72
CA ASP A 69 7.14 5.32 5.08
C ASP A 69 6.86 4.76 3.67
N ILE A 70 7.93 4.37 2.98
CA ILE A 70 7.84 3.58 1.75
C ILE A 70 7.84 2.10 2.13
N SER A 71 7.03 1.30 1.44
CA SER A 71 6.99 -0.16 1.57
C SER A 71 7.23 -0.81 0.21
N ASP A 72 8.08 -1.83 0.16
CA ASP A 72 8.33 -2.67 -1.03
C ASP A 72 7.50 -3.94 -1.04
N VAL A 73 6.84 -4.26 0.08
CA VAL A 73 6.05 -5.47 0.23
C VAL A 73 4.61 -5.12 0.58
N ALA A 74 3.75 -5.03 -0.45
CA ALA A 74 2.32 -4.82 -0.31
C ALA A 74 1.55 -6.06 0.21
N GLY A 75 2.26 -7.15 0.53
CA GLY A 75 1.70 -8.46 0.88
C GLY A 75 1.35 -9.30 -0.36
N THR A 76 0.62 -10.39 -0.16
CA THR A 76 0.23 -11.35 -1.22
C THR A 76 -1.27 -11.71 -1.15
N PHE A 77 -2.07 -10.79 -0.61
CA PHE A 77 -3.52 -10.91 -0.50
C PHE A 77 -4.23 -9.86 -1.38
N CYS A 78 -5.53 -9.61 -1.16
CA CYS A 78 -6.38 -8.77 -2.02
C CYS A 78 -5.83 -7.36 -2.30
N CYS A 79 -5.15 -6.72 -1.33
CA CYS A 79 -4.52 -5.41 -1.55
C CYS A 79 -3.46 -5.44 -2.66
N ASN A 80 -2.53 -6.40 -2.57
CA ASN A 80 -1.50 -6.62 -3.59
C ASN A 80 -2.12 -7.07 -4.92
N HIS A 81 -3.07 -8.00 -4.87
CA HIS A 81 -3.80 -8.47 -6.06
C HIS A 81 -4.39 -7.29 -6.85
N LEU A 82 -5.11 -6.40 -6.17
CA LEU A 82 -5.75 -5.26 -6.80
C LEU A 82 -4.73 -4.23 -7.31
N MET A 83 -3.68 -3.91 -6.53
CA MET A 83 -2.62 -3.03 -6.96
C MET A 83 -1.92 -3.56 -8.23
N TYR A 84 -1.57 -4.85 -8.25
CA TYR A 84 -0.97 -5.49 -9.40
C TYR A 84 -1.91 -5.48 -10.61
N GLY A 85 -3.18 -5.84 -10.43
CA GLY A 85 -4.17 -5.86 -11.51
C GLY A 85 -4.37 -4.49 -12.17
N ILE A 86 -4.43 -3.42 -11.37
CA ILE A 86 -4.53 -2.04 -11.87
C ILE A 86 -3.29 -1.67 -12.69
N LEU A 87 -2.09 -1.91 -12.15
CA LEU A 87 -0.83 -1.60 -12.85
C LEU A 87 -0.66 -2.44 -14.13
N HIS A 88 -1.05 -3.71 -14.09
CA HIS A 88 -1.04 -4.60 -15.24
C HIS A 88 -1.98 -4.09 -16.34
N HIS A 89 -3.20 -3.70 -15.99
CA HIS A 89 -4.16 -3.16 -16.94
C HIS A 89 -3.65 -1.86 -17.58
N ILE A 90 -3.11 -0.92 -16.79
CA ILE A 90 -2.52 0.32 -17.30
C ILE A 90 -1.38 0.02 -18.29
N ALA A 91 -0.52 -0.95 -17.98
CA ALA A 91 0.61 -1.31 -18.83
C ALA A 91 0.17 -1.97 -20.15
N VAL A 92 -0.81 -2.89 -20.10
CA VAL A 92 -1.30 -3.62 -21.28
C VAL A 92 -2.09 -2.70 -22.22
N GLU A 93 -2.93 -1.84 -21.66
CA GLU A 93 -3.75 -0.88 -22.44
C GLU A 93 -2.99 0.40 -22.80
N VAL A 94 -1.73 0.54 -22.37
CA VAL A 94 -0.85 1.69 -22.65
C VAL A 94 -1.50 3.01 -22.22
N LEU A 95 -2.04 3.04 -21.00
CA LEU A 95 -2.72 4.22 -20.45
C LEU A 95 -1.73 5.19 -19.81
N ASP A 96 -1.92 6.48 -20.06
CA ASP A 96 -1.17 7.55 -19.38
C ASP A 96 -1.83 7.91 -18.04
N LEU A 97 -1.84 6.96 -17.11
CA LEU A 97 -2.45 7.12 -15.78
C LEU A 97 -1.48 6.67 -14.67
N PRO A 98 -1.15 7.54 -13.71
CA PRO A 98 -0.35 7.14 -12.57
C PRO A 98 -1.19 6.33 -11.56
N ALA A 99 -0.61 5.28 -11.01
CA ALA A 99 -1.26 4.38 -10.07
C ALA A 99 -0.28 3.85 -9.01
N GLY A 100 -0.84 3.51 -7.85
CA GLY A 100 -0.11 2.95 -6.72
C GLY A 100 -1.05 2.61 -5.58
N TRP A 101 -0.48 2.27 -4.42
CA TRP A 101 -1.25 1.83 -3.26
C TRP A 101 -0.73 2.46 -1.98
N VAL A 102 -1.64 2.59 -1.01
CA VAL A 102 -1.34 3.08 0.33
C VAL A 102 -1.97 2.13 1.34
N HIS A 103 -1.16 1.63 2.26
CA HIS A 103 -1.62 0.89 3.43
C HIS A 103 -1.74 1.81 4.64
N LEU A 104 -2.82 1.60 5.40
CA LEU A 104 -3.15 2.34 6.62
C LEU A 104 -3.05 1.41 7.83
N PRO A 105 -2.63 1.91 9.01
CA PRO A 105 -2.79 1.21 10.28
C PRO A 105 -4.24 0.88 10.58
N HIS A 106 -4.46 0.04 11.60
CA HIS A 106 -5.79 -0.14 12.18
C HIS A 106 -6.38 1.20 12.65
N LEU A 107 -7.70 1.30 12.60
CA LEU A 107 -8.41 2.31 13.38
C LEU A 107 -8.39 1.94 14.87
N PRO A 108 -8.47 2.91 15.81
CA PRO A 108 -8.46 2.62 17.24
C PRO A 108 -9.52 1.62 17.67
N GLU A 109 -10.72 1.71 17.11
CA GLU A 109 -11.83 0.77 17.37
C GLU A 109 -11.54 -0.66 16.88
N VAL A 110 -10.77 -0.82 15.80
CA VAL A 110 -10.35 -2.14 15.30
C VAL A 110 -9.24 -2.72 16.17
N ALA A 111 -8.30 -1.88 16.62
CA ALA A 111 -7.23 -2.29 17.52
C ALA A 111 -7.74 -2.60 18.96
N ALA A 112 -8.92 -2.10 19.33
CA ALA A 112 -9.56 -2.39 20.61
C ALA A 112 -10.24 -3.77 20.66
N LEU A 113 -10.44 -4.45 19.51
CA LEU A 113 -10.98 -5.80 19.46
C LEU A 113 -10.04 -6.80 20.14
N GLU A 114 -10.57 -7.81 20.83
CA GLU A 114 -9.78 -8.76 21.63
C GLU A 114 -8.66 -9.43 20.82
N GLN A 115 -8.93 -9.80 19.56
CA GLN A 115 -7.95 -10.42 18.67
C GLN A 115 -6.82 -9.49 18.22
N ASN A 116 -6.95 -8.18 18.43
CA ASN A 116 -6.01 -7.16 17.98
C ASN A 116 -5.34 -6.41 19.14
N LEU A 117 -5.55 -6.81 20.39
CA LEU A 117 -4.97 -6.12 21.55
C LEU A 117 -3.44 -6.01 21.45
N GLY A 118 -2.92 -4.79 21.57
CA GLY A 118 -1.51 -4.46 21.42
C GLY A 118 -1.08 -4.06 20.00
N ALA A 119 -1.96 -4.19 19.01
CA ALA A 119 -1.69 -3.69 17.66
C ALA A 119 -1.65 -2.14 17.65
N PRO A 120 -0.71 -1.53 16.90
CA PRO A 120 -0.73 -0.09 16.70
C PRO A 120 -1.96 0.33 15.88
N SER A 121 -2.40 1.56 16.10
CA SER A 121 -3.53 2.16 15.40
C SER A 121 -3.29 3.64 15.10
N MET A 122 -4.13 4.21 14.25
CA MET A 122 -4.10 5.61 13.86
C MET A 122 -5.54 6.12 13.72
N SER A 123 -5.84 7.29 14.28
CA SER A 123 -7.18 7.87 14.15
C SER A 123 -7.53 8.20 12.70
N VAL A 124 -8.82 8.22 12.38
CA VAL A 124 -9.31 8.58 11.05
C VAL A 124 -8.83 9.98 10.65
N GLU A 125 -8.83 10.93 11.58
CA GLU A 125 -8.40 12.31 11.34
C GLU A 125 -6.92 12.37 10.95
N THR A 126 -6.08 11.62 11.66
CA THR A 126 -4.63 11.54 11.41
C THR A 126 -4.36 10.87 10.06
N ALA A 127 -5.01 9.73 9.80
CA ALA A 127 -4.88 9.01 8.54
C ALA A 127 -5.38 9.86 7.35
N ALA A 128 -6.51 10.55 7.49
CA ALA A 128 -7.06 11.42 6.47
C ALA A 128 -6.19 12.65 6.21
N ALA A 129 -5.60 13.25 7.25
CA ALA A 129 -4.65 14.36 7.11
C ALA A 129 -3.41 13.91 6.31
N GLY A 130 -2.85 12.74 6.64
CA GLY A 130 -1.73 12.15 5.90
C GLY A 130 -2.08 11.87 4.44
N LEU A 131 -3.20 11.18 4.19
CA LEU A 131 -3.66 10.91 2.83
C LEU A 131 -3.89 12.19 2.03
N ARG A 132 -4.46 13.24 2.63
CA ARG A 132 -4.64 14.54 1.96
C ARG A 132 -3.30 15.16 1.56
N ALA A 133 -2.31 15.17 2.46
CA ALA A 133 -0.98 15.68 2.16
C ALA A 133 -0.29 14.87 1.05
N GLY A 134 -0.38 13.53 1.11
CA GLY A 134 0.15 12.65 0.09
C GLY A 134 -0.51 12.86 -1.28
N ILE A 135 -1.84 12.96 -1.33
CA ILE A 135 -2.57 13.21 -2.58
C ILE A 135 -2.21 14.57 -3.17
N ALA A 136 -2.09 15.61 -2.33
CA ALA A 136 -1.65 16.92 -2.79
C ALA A 136 -0.24 16.87 -3.43
N ALA A 137 0.66 16.04 -2.90
CA ALA A 137 1.99 15.84 -3.48
C ALA A 137 1.93 15.20 -4.87
N ILE A 138 0.94 14.36 -5.18
CA ILE A 138 0.77 13.79 -6.53
C ILE A 138 0.54 14.92 -7.56
N ALA A 139 -0.30 15.89 -7.23
CA ALA A 139 -0.57 17.03 -8.11
C ALA A 139 0.63 17.98 -8.25
N ALA A 140 1.42 18.15 -7.19
CA ALA A 140 2.59 19.02 -7.19
C ALA A 140 3.83 18.39 -7.85
N HIS A 141 3.87 17.05 -7.97
CA HIS A 141 5.04 16.30 -8.44
C HIS A 141 4.65 15.30 -9.54
N PRO A 142 4.62 15.72 -10.83
CA PRO A 142 4.39 14.80 -11.95
C PRO A 142 5.43 13.68 -12.06
N GLN A 143 6.63 13.91 -11.53
CA GLN A 143 7.69 12.93 -11.39
C GLN A 143 8.12 12.85 -9.92
N ASP A 144 8.54 11.66 -9.49
CA ASP A 144 9.02 11.49 -8.11
C ASP A 144 10.31 12.25 -7.85
N THR A 145 10.55 12.58 -6.58
CA THR A 145 11.81 13.18 -6.13
C THR A 145 12.91 12.13 -6.04
N THR A 146 14.18 12.55 -6.14
CA THR A 146 15.32 11.63 -6.00
C THR A 146 15.86 11.56 -4.57
N ASP A 147 15.40 12.43 -3.68
CA ASP A 147 15.90 12.50 -2.32
C ASP A 147 15.62 11.21 -1.54
N PRO A 148 16.56 10.77 -0.69
CA PRO A 148 16.33 9.62 0.16
C PRO A 148 15.23 9.92 1.18
N ILE A 149 14.34 8.95 1.36
CA ILE A 149 13.44 8.88 2.51
C ILE A 149 14.11 7.95 3.50
N ALA A 150 14.56 8.50 4.63
CA ALA A 150 15.17 7.69 5.67
C ALA A 150 14.13 6.73 6.25
N SER A 151 14.46 5.44 6.33
CA SER A 151 13.65 4.42 6.98
C SER A 151 14.50 3.66 7.99
N ARG A 152 13.85 3.14 9.03
CA ARG A 152 14.44 2.19 9.99
C ARG A 152 13.89 0.78 9.78
N LEU A 153 13.04 0.60 8.77
CA LEU A 153 12.40 -0.65 8.43
C LEU A 153 12.99 -1.18 7.12
N GLN A 154 13.11 -2.50 7.02
CA GLN A 154 13.48 -3.19 5.78
C GLN A 154 12.21 -3.84 5.22
N ILE A 155 11.26 -2.99 4.80
CA ILE A 155 9.92 -3.38 4.33
C ILE A 155 9.61 -2.86 2.94
#